data_AF-A0A1I4FZL3-F1
#
_entry.id   AF-A0A1I4FZL3-F1
#
_cell.length_a   1.000
_cell.length_b   1.000
_cell.length_c   1.000
_cell.angle_alpha   90.00
_cell.angle_beta   90.00
_cell.angle_gamma   90.00
#
_symmetry.space_group_name_H-M   'P 1'
#
loop_
_entity.id
_entity.type
_entity.pdbx_description
1 polymer ?
#
loop_
_entity_poly.entity_id
_entity_poly.type
_entity_poly.pdbx_seq_one_letter_code
_entity_poly.pdbx_strand_id
1 'polypeptide(L)'
;MYFRALAASAFIASPLLADASTRADELLKLIRDNGCQMTTAEADELLPKHNFTMDETRDIARAWAKAGLIEMNDFAGIKLSEKGCQGA
;
A
#
# COMPACT_ATOMS: atom_id res chain seq x y z
N MET A 1 -9.90 -50.49 19.31
CA MET A 1 -9.85 -49.04 19.61
C MET A 1 -8.70 -48.43 18.83
N TYR A 2 -8.98 -47.64 17.79
CA TYR A 2 -7.97 -46.83 17.10
C TYR A 2 -8.55 -45.44 16.85
N PHE A 3 -7.80 -44.45 17.35
CA PHE A 3 -8.08 -43.02 17.38
C PHE A 3 -8.31 -42.45 15.97
N ARG A 4 -9.34 -41.61 15.82
CA ARG A 4 -9.40 -40.59 14.77
C ARG A 4 -9.62 -39.23 15.42
N ALA A 5 -8.52 -38.60 15.82
CA ALA A 5 -8.54 -37.18 16.12
C ALA A 5 -8.58 -36.42 14.79
N LEU A 6 -9.76 -35.90 14.42
CA LEU A 6 -9.90 -34.92 13.35
C LEU A 6 -9.32 -33.60 13.86
N ALA A 7 -8.05 -33.34 13.56
CA ALA A 7 -7.42 -32.06 13.84
C ALA A 7 -7.93 -31.02 12.84
N ALA A 8 -8.98 -30.28 13.21
CA ALA A 8 -9.39 -29.07 12.52
C ALA A 8 -8.32 -27.99 12.75
N SER A 9 -7.47 -27.76 11.76
CA SER A 9 -6.48 -26.68 11.79
C SER A 9 -7.18 -25.35 11.52
N ALA A 10 -7.35 -24.53 12.55
CA ALA A 10 -7.85 -23.17 12.41
C ALA A 10 -6.74 -22.27 11.83
N PHE A 11 -6.94 -21.76 10.62
CA PHE A 11 -6.13 -20.67 10.07
C PHE A 11 -6.45 -19.39 10.84
N ILE A 12 -5.58 -19.01 11.77
CA ILE A 12 -5.66 -17.71 12.43
C ILE A 12 -5.08 -16.68 11.44
N ALA A 13 -5.96 -16.10 10.61
CA ALA A 13 -5.57 -14.99 9.74
C ALA A 13 -5.16 -13.81 10.63
N SER A 14 -3.89 -13.40 10.53
CA SER A 14 -3.35 -12.30 11.34
C SER A 14 -3.85 -10.96 10.80
N PRO A 15 -4.52 -10.12 11.62
CA PRO A 15 -5.11 -8.85 11.16
C PRO A 15 -4.05 -7.83 10.70
N LEU A 16 -2.81 -7.94 11.17
CA LEU A 16 -1.74 -6.99 10.89
C LEU A 16 -1.38 -6.87 9.39
N LEU A 17 -1.47 -7.97 8.63
CA LEU A 17 -1.15 -7.98 7.20
C LEU A 17 -2.31 -7.46 6.35
N ALA A 18 -3.55 -7.68 6.80
CA ALA A 18 -4.74 -7.20 6.10
C ALA A 18 -4.87 -5.67 6.20
N ASP A 19 -4.53 -5.10 7.36
CA ASP A 19 -4.56 -3.66 7.59
C ASP A 19 -3.54 -2.94 6.69
N ALA A 20 -2.28 -3.40 6.67
CA ALA A 20 -1.23 -2.82 5.81
C ALA A 20 -1.56 -2.89 4.31
N SER A 21 -2.20 -3.98 3.84
CA SER A 21 -2.68 -4.07 2.46
C SER A 21 -3.77 -3.05 2.17
N THR A 22 -4.73 -2.91 3.10
CA THR A 22 -5.85 -1.96 2.95
C THR A 22 -5.34 -0.53 2.88
N ARG A 23 -4.40 -0.16 3.77
CA ARG A 23 -3.77 1.17 3.78
C ARG A 23 -2.95 1.45 2.52
N ALA A 24 -2.25 0.45 1.99
CA ALA A 24 -1.59 0.57 0.70
C ALA A 24 -2.61 0.83 -0.42
N ASP A 25 -3.70 0.07 -0.50
CA ASP A 25 -4.71 0.26 -1.54
C ASP A 25 -5.38 1.65 -1.47
N GLU A 26 -5.63 2.16 -0.26
CA GLU A 26 -6.15 3.51 -0.03
C GLU A 26 -5.17 4.60 -0.51
N LEU A 27 -3.88 4.48 -0.18
CA LEU A 27 -2.85 5.41 -0.66
C LEU A 27 -2.72 5.35 -2.18
N LEU A 28 -2.80 4.16 -2.75
CA LEU A 28 -2.69 3.95 -4.19
C LEU A 28 -3.85 4.63 -4.92
N LYS A 29 -5.06 4.48 -4.38
CA LYS A 29 -6.25 5.17 -4.89
C LYS A 29 -6.08 6.69 -4.80
N LEU A 30 -5.60 7.22 -3.68
CA LEU A 30 -5.41 8.66 -3.51
C LEU A 30 -4.45 9.24 -4.56
N ILE A 31 -3.34 8.55 -4.86
CA ILE A 31 -2.38 8.99 -5.87
C ILE A 31 -2.95 8.88 -7.29
N ARG A 32 -3.76 7.84 -7.57
CA ARG A 32 -4.49 7.73 -8.85
C ARG A 32 -5.47 8.88 -9.05
N ASP A 33 -6.26 9.18 -8.02
CA ASP A 33 -7.20 10.29 -8.02
C ASP A 33 -6.47 11.65 -8.19
N ASN A 34 -5.19 11.75 -7.79
CA ASN A 34 -4.31 12.89 -8.03
C ASN A 34 -3.54 12.84 -9.38
N GLY A 35 -4.04 12.10 -10.38
CA GLY A 35 -3.41 12.03 -11.70
C GLY A 35 -2.17 11.14 -11.77
N CYS A 36 -2.14 10.08 -10.96
CA CYS A 36 -1.07 9.08 -10.88
C CYS A 36 0.29 9.59 -10.40
N GLN A 37 0.31 10.78 -9.81
CA GLN A 37 1.49 11.36 -9.19
C GLN A 37 1.08 12.20 -7.99
N MET A 38 1.97 12.33 -7.01
CA MET A 38 1.82 13.20 -5.86
C MET A 38 3.20 13.76 -5.53
N THR A 39 3.38 15.07 -5.72
CA THR A 39 4.60 15.78 -5.34
C THR A 39 4.79 15.78 -3.83
N THR A 40 6.00 16.10 -3.34
CA THR A 40 6.24 16.28 -1.90
C THR A 40 5.31 17.32 -1.27
N ALA A 41 5.06 18.44 -1.95
CA ALA A 41 4.18 19.48 -1.44
C ALA A 41 2.71 19.02 -1.35
N GLU A 42 2.22 18.29 -2.36
CA GLU A 42 0.88 17.69 -2.30
C GLU A 42 0.79 16.59 -1.22
N ALA A 43 1.86 15.82 -1.02
CA ALA A 43 1.92 14.80 0.02
C ALA A 43 1.83 15.42 1.43
N ASP A 44 2.57 16.50 1.67
CA ASP A 44 2.53 17.24 2.95
C ASP A 44 1.14 17.80 3.26
N GLU A 45 0.36 18.13 2.22
CA GLU A 45 -1.01 18.65 2.39
C GLU A 45 -2.08 17.54 2.47
N LEU A 46 -2.03 16.56 1.56
CA LEU A 46 -3.09 15.58 1.37
C LEU A 46 -2.99 14.43 2.37
N LEU A 47 -1.79 13.86 2.56
CA LEU A 47 -1.63 12.63 3.37
C LEU A 47 -2.13 12.77 4.81
N PRO A 48 -1.85 13.87 5.55
CA PRO A 48 -2.37 14.03 6.90
C PRO A 48 -3.90 14.09 6.97
N LYS A 49 -4.57 14.66 5.96
CA LYS A 49 -6.04 14.71 5.88
C LYS A 49 -6.67 13.31 5.74
N HIS A 50 -5.89 12.35 5.24
CA HIS A 50 -6.25 10.94 5.09
C HIS A 50 -5.62 10.04 6.17
N ASN A 51 -5.09 10.64 7.25
CA ASN A 51 -4.42 9.96 8.36
C ASN A 51 -3.21 9.10 7.94
N PHE A 52 -2.57 9.40 6.82
CA PHE A 52 -1.30 8.78 6.45
C PHE A 52 -0.15 9.46 7.18
N THR A 53 0.70 8.66 7.80
CA THR A 53 1.96 9.14 8.37
C THR A 53 3.08 9.07 7.34
N MET A 54 4.14 9.86 7.54
CA MET A 54 5.33 9.82 6.68
C MET A 54 6.01 8.43 6.72
N ASP A 55 6.10 7.82 7.89
CA ASP A 55 6.72 6.50 8.07
C ASP A 55 5.92 5.40 7.37
N GLU A 56 4.59 5.37 7.55
CA GLU A 56 3.68 4.44 6.86
C GLU A 56 3.78 4.59 5.32
N THR A 57 3.70 5.84 4.84
CA THR A 57 3.81 6.16 3.40
C THR A 57 5.14 5.68 2.83
N ARG A 58 6.25 5.89 3.55
CA ARG A 58 7.59 5.45 3.14
C ARG A 58 7.68 3.92 3.07
N ASP A 59 7.10 3.21 4.01
CA ASP A 59 7.15 1.75 4.05
C ASP A 59 6.30 1.14 2.92
N ILE A 60 5.12 1.69 2.65
CA ILE A 60 4.28 1.33 1.50
C ILE A 60 5.03 1.61 0.18
N ALA A 61 5.61 2.81 0.02
CA ALA A 61 6.33 3.18 -1.20
C ALA A 61 7.54 2.25 -1.46
N ARG A 62 8.26 1.81 -0.42
CA ARG A 62 9.33 0.81 -0.55
C ARG A 62 8.81 -0.55 -1.02
N ALA A 63 7.65 -0.98 -0.54
CA ALA A 63 7.02 -2.22 -1.02
C ALA A 63 6.61 -2.10 -2.49
N TRP A 64 6.05 -0.96 -2.89
CA TRP A 64 5.68 -0.66 -4.27
C TRP A 64 6.85 -0.58 -5.23
N ALA A 65 7.99 -0.01 -4.80
CA ALA A 65 9.22 -0.01 -5.58
C ALA A 65 9.63 -1.44 -5.97
N LYS A 66 9.61 -2.36 -4.99
CA LYS A 66 9.90 -3.78 -5.23
C LYS A 66 8.87 -4.45 -6.16
N ALA A 67 7.61 -4.02 -6.10
CA ALA A 67 6.52 -4.53 -6.93
C ALA A 67 6.41 -3.89 -8.33
N GLY A 68 7.26 -2.88 -8.63
CA GLY A 68 7.25 -2.13 -9.88
C GLY A 68 6.02 -1.23 -10.06
N LEU A 69 5.42 -0.76 -8.96
CA LEU A 69 4.23 0.10 -8.99
C LEU A 69 4.55 1.60 -9.01
N ILE A 70 5.79 1.99 -8.73
CA ILE A 70 6.26 3.37 -8.78
C ILE A 70 7.49 3.50 -9.67
N GLU A 71 7.67 4.69 -10.25
CA GLU A 71 8.90 5.07 -10.93
C GLU A 71 9.97 5.43 -9.89
N MET A 72 11.20 4.95 -10.07
CA MET A 72 12.36 5.37 -9.29
C MET A 72 13.23 6.27 -10.15
N ASN A 73 12.88 7.55 -10.23
CA ASN A 73 13.61 8.60 -10.93
C ASN A 73 13.74 9.84 -10.02
N ASP A 74 14.35 10.92 -10.52
CA ASP A 74 14.60 12.15 -9.76
C ASP A 74 13.32 13.00 -9.51
N PHE A 75 12.14 12.39 -9.51
CA PHE A 75 10.89 13.08 -9.20
C PHE A 75 10.77 13.34 -7.69
N ALA A 76 10.52 14.61 -7.33
CA ALA A 76 10.27 15.01 -5.95
C ALA A 76 8.82 14.66 -5.53
N GLY A 77 8.61 13.39 -5.19
CA GLY A 77 7.33 12.86 -4.75
C GLY A 77 7.17 11.37 -5.03
N ILE A 78 5.92 10.90 -5.15
CA ILE A 78 5.56 9.56 -5.59
C ILE A 78 4.94 9.65 -6.97
N LYS A 79 5.51 8.95 -7.94
CA LYS A 79 4.92 8.78 -9.27
C LYS A 79 4.67 7.32 -9.54
N LEU A 80 3.42 6.97 -9.87
CA LEU A 80 3.05 5.60 -10.20
C LEU A 80 3.65 5.23 -11.57
N SER A 81 4.09 3.98 -11.69
CA SER A 81 4.39 3.39 -13.00
C SER A 81 3.09 3.21 -13.79
N GLU A 82 3.20 2.88 -15.07
CA GLU A 82 2.02 2.52 -15.89
C GLU A 82 1.17 1.43 -15.20
N LYS A 83 1.82 0.37 -14.70
CA LYS A 83 1.16 -0.70 -13.92
C LYS A 83 0.46 -0.17 -12.66
N GLY A 84 1.08 0.78 -11.97
CA GLY A 84 0.48 1.41 -10.79
C GLY A 84 -0.71 2.30 -11.13
N CYS A 85 -0.70 2.97 -12.28
CA CYS A 85 -1.72 3.94 -12.69
C CYS A 85 -2.99 3.30 -13.27
N GLN A 86 -2.89 2.11 -13.87
CA GLN A 86 -3.98 1.44 -14.61
C GLN A 86 -5.18 0.91 -13.79
N GLY A 87 -5.25 1.13 -12.48
CA GLY A 87 -6.25 0.52 -11.58
C GLY A 87 -7.21 1.49 -10.89
N ALA A 88 -7.53 2.62 -11.53
CA ALA A 88 -8.46 3.62 -10.99
C ALA A 88 -9.92 3.15 -11.05
#